data_AF-A0A7C1B282-F1
#
_entry.id   AF-A0A7C1B282-F1
#
_cell.length_a   1.000
_cell.length_b   1.000
_cell.length_c   1.000
_cell.angle_alpha   90.00
_cell.angle_beta   90.00
_cell.angle_gamma   90.00
#
_symmetry.space_group_name_H-M   'P 1'
#
loop_
_entity.id
_entity.type
_entity.pdbx_description
1 polymer ?
#
loop_
_entity_poly.entity_id
_entity_poly.type
_entity_poly.pdbx_seq_one_letter_code
_entity_poly.pdbx_strand_id
1 'polypeptide(L)'
;MNDKLADTLTIAFMVSALVLLWRRIAKPEVRFLSTWWDYVLLILCALPFVTGFLAYHQIGPYKPTMVVHLLSAEILLIVIPFSKLAHMVLYFFTRAFMGFEMGGRRNTPCW
;
A
#
# COMPACT_ATOMS: atom_id res chain seq x y z
N MET A 1 -2.03 -18.83 14.94
CA MET A 1 -1.13 -18.19 13.96
C MET A 1 0.22 -17.99 14.65
N ASN A 2 1.37 -18.08 13.97
CA ASN A 2 2.65 -17.84 14.65
C ASN A 2 2.81 -16.33 14.84
N ASP A 3 2.53 -15.83 16.04
CA ASP A 3 2.56 -14.40 16.39
C ASP A 3 3.87 -13.74 15.96
N LYS A 4 4.98 -14.46 16.12
CA LYS A 4 6.31 -14.01 15.69
C LYS A 4 6.40 -13.71 14.18
N LEU A 5 5.70 -14.48 13.34
CA LEU A 5 5.68 -14.22 11.90
C LEU A 5 4.89 -12.94 11.58
N ALA A 6 3.75 -12.74 12.25
CA ALA A 6 2.94 -11.54 12.05
C ALA A 6 3.71 -10.27 12.44
N ASP A 7 4.40 -10.30 13.59
CA ASP A 7 5.24 -9.19 14.03
C ASP A 7 6.40 -8.94 13.08
N THR A 8 7.10 -9.99 12.65
CA THR A 8 8.23 -9.88 11.73
C THR A 8 7.82 -9.24 10.41
N LEU A 9 6.68 -9.67 9.84
CA LEU A 9 6.16 -9.10 8.59
C LEU A 9 5.71 -7.65 8.77
N THR A 10 5.10 -7.32 9.91
CA THR A 10 4.66 -5.95 10.20
C THR A 10 5.84 -5.00 10.36
N ILE A 11 6.89 -5.43 11.07
CA ILE A 11 8.13 -4.66 11.21
C ILE A 11 8.82 -4.50 9.85
N ALA A 12 8.93 -5.57 9.05
CA ALA A 12 9.51 -5.51 7.71
C ALA A 12 8.74 -4.52 6.81
N PHE A 13 7.41 -4.51 6.88
CA PHE A 13 6.57 -3.55 6.17
C PHE A 13 6.85 -2.11 6.63
N MET A 14 6.87 -1.84 7.94
CA MET A 14 7.15 -0.50 8.47
C MET A 14 8.53 0.01 8.06
N VAL A 15 9.57 -0.85 8.13
CA VAL A 15 10.92 -0.52 7.65
C VAL A 15 10.90 -0.21 6.16
N SER A 16 10.21 -1.02 5.35
CA SER A 16 10.09 -0.80 3.91
C SER A 16 9.39 0.52 3.59
N ALA A 17 8.33 0.88 4.31
CA ALA A 17 7.65 2.16 4.16
C ALA A 17 8.58 3.34 4.44
N LEU A 18 9.40 3.27 5.51
CA LEU A 18 10.40 4.28 5.82
C LEU A 18 11.48 4.39 4.74
N VAL A 19 11.97 3.27 4.22
CA VAL A 19 12.96 3.25 3.13
C VAL A 19 12.38 3.90 1.86
N LEU A 20 11.11 3.63 1.53
CA LEU A 20 10.44 4.22 0.38
C LEU A 20 10.22 5.74 0.56
N LEU A 21 9.82 6.17 1.77
CA LEU A 21 9.73 7.59 2.12
C LEU A 21 11.10 8.27 1.98
N TRP A 22 12.14 7.68 2.57
CA TRP A 22 13.51 8.17 2.50
C TRP A 22 14.00 8.26 1.06
N ARG A 23 13.79 7.22 0.23
CA ARG A 23 14.16 7.22 -1.18
C ARG A 23 13.49 8.36 -1.94
N ARG A 24 12.21 8.63 -1.66
CA ARG A 24 11.44 9.71 -2.31
C ARG A 24 11.99 11.10 -1.97
N ILE A 25 12.49 11.25 -0.76
CA ILE A 25 13.17 12.47 -0.33
C ILE A 25 14.58 12.49 -0.90
N ALA A 26 15.45 11.54 -0.60
CA ALA A 26 16.88 11.59 -0.90
C ALA A 26 17.24 11.60 -2.41
N LYS A 27 16.43 10.97 -3.27
CA LYS A 27 16.73 10.88 -4.70
C LYS A 27 16.07 12.02 -5.49
N PRO A 28 16.85 12.94 -6.10
CA PRO A 28 16.29 14.09 -6.80
C PRO A 28 15.42 13.69 -8.00
N GLU A 29 15.74 12.59 -8.67
CA GLU A 29 14.98 12.09 -9.83
C GLU A 29 13.59 11.63 -9.41
N VAL A 30 13.48 10.96 -8.26
CA VAL A 30 12.20 10.50 -7.71
C VAL A 30 11.42 11.66 -7.10
N ARG A 31 12.11 12.58 -6.42
CA ARG A 31 11.51 13.76 -5.80
C ARG A 31 10.83 14.66 -6.83
N PHE A 32 11.48 14.86 -7.99
CA PHE A 32 10.94 15.68 -9.07
C PHE A 32 9.64 15.12 -9.67
N LEU A 33 9.53 13.79 -9.77
CA LEU A 33 8.33 13.09 -10.27
C LEU A 33 7.25 12.88 -9.21
N SER A 34 7.57 13.10 -7.94
CA SER A 34 6.66 12.82 -6.83
C SER A 34 5.76 14.02 -6.54
N THR A 35 4.46 13.78 -6.50
CA THR A 35 3.49 14.78 -6.05
C THR A 35 3.28 14.68 -4.55
N TRP A 36 2.73 15.73 -3.94
CA TRP A 36 2.39 15.71 -2.50
C TRP A 36 1.49 14.52 -2.12
N TRP A 37 0.59 14.14 -3.03
CA TRP A 37 -0.30 12.98 -2.87
C TRP A 37 0.45 11.65 -2.66
N ASP A 38 1.66 11.49 -3.23
CA ASP A 38 2.45 10.27 -3.07
C ASP A 38 2.96 10.08 -1.64
N TYR A 39 3.22 11.17 -0.93
CA TYR A 39 3.62 11.13 0.48
C TYR A 39 2.42 10.83 1.37
N VAL A 40 1.26 11.46 1.09
CA VAL A 40 0.01 11.22 1.80
C VAL A 40 -0.43 9.77 1.68
N LEU A 41 -0.43 9.20 0.47
CA LEU A 41 -0.78 7.80 0.24
C LEU A 41 0.15 6.83 0.97
N LEU A 42 1.45 7.11 1.01
CA LEU A 42 2.41 6.26 1.69
C LEU A 42 2.19 6.27 3.21
N ILE A 43 1.93 7.44 3.79
CA ILE A 43 1.59 7.57 5.21
C ILE A 43 0.25 6.88 5.51
N LEU A 44 -0.78 7.14 4.70
CA LEU A 44 -2.10 6.53 4.87
C LEU A 44 -2.05 5.00 4.78
N CYS A 45 -1.22 4.46 3.90
CA CYS A 45 -0.99 3.02 3.80
C CYS A 45 -0.24 2.47 5.02
N ALA A 46 0.69 3.23 5.60
CA ALA A 46 1.46 2.80 6.76
C ALA A 46 0.69 2.91 8.10
N LEU A 47 -0.25 3.85 8.21
CA LEU A 47 -0.99 4.15 9.44
C LEU A 47 -1.73 2.94 10.06
N PRO A 48 -2.50 2.13 9.29
CA PRO A 48 -3.14 0.93 9.83
C PRO A 48 -2.15 -0.07 10.41
N PHE A 49 -0.96 -0.22 9.80
CA PHE A 49 0.06 -1.14 10.30
C PHE A 49 0.67 -0.65 11.61
N VAL A 50 0.98 0.65 11.72
CA VAL A 50 1.52 1.23 12.95
C VAL A 50 0.49 1.14 14.08
N THR A 51 -0.74 1.58 13.84
CA THR A 51 -1.81 1.58 14.85
C THR A 51 -2.25 0.16 15.24
N GLY A 52 -2.27 -0.77 14.28
CA GLY A 52 -2.56 -2.18 14.53
C GLY A 52 -1.47 -2.85 15.36
N PHE A 53 -0.19 -2.58 15.06
CA PHE A 53 0.94 -3.08 15.84
C PHE A 53 0.93 -2.56 17.28
N LEU A 54 0.62 -1.27 17.48
CA LEU A 54 0.46 -0.67 18.80
C LEU A 54 -0.72 -1.28 19.57
N ALA A 55 -1.86 -1.50 18.90
CA ALA A 55 -3.03 -2.12 19.52
C ALA A 55 -2.76 -3.56 19.94
N TYR A 56 -2.02 -4.33 19.13
CA TYR A 56 -1.64 -5.70 19.44
C TYR A 56 -0.70 -5.79 20.65
N HIS A 57 0.33 -4.95 20.71
CA HIS A 57 1.26 -4.88 21.84
C HIS A 57 0.72 -4.11 23.05
N GLN A 58 -0.54 -3.65 23.00
CA GLN A 58 -1.17 -2.83 24.03
C GLN A 58 -0.35 -1.59 24.44
N ILE A 59 0.35 -0.99 23.46
CA ILE A 59 1.16 0.21 23.68
C ILE A 59 0.23 1.42 23.59
N GLY A 60 -0.08 1.99 24.76
CA GLY A 60 -0.96 3.16 24.89
C GLY A 60 -2.43 2.80 25.14
N PRO A 61 -3.34 3.79 25.10
CA PRO A 61 -4.74 3.57 25.41
C PRO A 61 -5.43 2.80 24.28
N TYR A 62 -5.91 1.59 24.59
CA TYR A 62 -6.46 0.66 23.60
C TYR A 62 -7.61 1.23 22.76
N LYS A 63 -8.62 1.83 23.41
CA LYS A 63 -9.82 2.36 22.74
C LYS A 63 -9.48 3.38 21.64
N PRO A 64 -8.76 4.48 21.91
CA PRO A 64 -8.42 5.44 20.86
C PRO A 64 -7.52 4.83 19.78
N THR A 65 -6.55 3.98 20.12
CA THR A 65 -5.68 3.33 19.13
C THR A 65 -6.48 2.46 18.15
N MET A 66 -7.45 1.69 18.65
CA MET A 66 -8.33 0.88 17.80
C MET A 66 -9.24 1.75 16.93
N VAL A 67 -9.77 2.84 17.46
CA VAL A 67 -10.59 3.78 16.67
C VAL A 67 -9.77 4.40 15.54
N VAL A 68 -8.55 4.86 15.81
CA VAL A 68 -7.67 5.41 14.76
C VAL A 68 -7.30 4.34 13.74
N HIS A 69 -7.02 3.11 14.18
CA HIS A 69 -6.75 1.98 13.28
C HIS A 69 -7.91 1.76 12.30
N LEU A 70 -9.13 1.62 12.83
CA LEU A 70 -10.33 1.38 12.02
C LEU A 70 -10.58 2.52 11.03
N LEU A 71 -10.57 3.77 11.52
CA LEU A 71 -10.77 4.95 10.66
C LEU A 71 -9.71 5.05 9.57
N SER A 72 -8.43 4.78 9.89
CA SER A 72 -7.36 4.80 8.90
C SER A 72 -7.53 3.72 7.84
N ALA A 73 -8.00 2.53 8.22
CA ALA A 73 -8.26 1.43 7.30
C ALA A 73 -9.46 1.73 6.38
N GLU A 74 -10.54 2.30 6.91
CA GLU A 74 -11.72 2.69 6.14
C GLU A 74 -11.38 3.77 5.10
N ILE A 75 -10.65 4.82 5.52
CA ILE A 75 -10.18 5.87 4.60
C ILE A 75 -9.28 5.27 3.53
N LEU A 76 -8.35 4.38 3.89
CA LEU A 76 -7.50 3.71 2.93
C LEU A 76 -8.32 2.93 1.90
N LEU A 77 -9.31 2.14 2.34
CA LEU A 77 -10.18 1.36 1.44
C LEU A 77 -10.95 2.24 0.45
N ILE A 78 -11.47 3.38 0.89
CA ILE A 78 -12.15 4.36 0.01
C ILE A 78 -11.17 4.94 -1.01
N VAL A 79 -9.92 5.21 -0.60
CA VAL A 79 -8.91 5.86 -1.45
C VAL A 79 -8.25 4.91 -2.46
N ILE A 80 -8.19 3.60 -2.19
CA ILE A 80 -7.56 2.60 -3.07
C ILE A 80 -7.98 2.75 -4.55
N PRO A 81 -9.27 2.72 -4.93
CA PRO A 81 -9.67 2.76 -6.35
C PRO A 81 -9.40 4.10 -7.04
N PHE A 82 -9.28 5.20 -6.28
CA PHE A 82 -9.12 6.56 -6.82
C PHE A 82 -7.69 7.07 -6.74
N SER A 83 -6.73 6.22 -6.41
CA SER A 83 -5.34 6.62 -6.16
C SER A 83 -4.35 5.77 -6.96
N LYS A 84 -3.05 6.10 -6.83
CA LYS A 84 -1.98 5.28 -7.40
C LYS A 84 -1.95 3.87 -6.80
N LEU A 85 -2.70 3.58 -5.73
CA LEU A 85 -2.87 2.23 -5.17
C LEU A 85 -3.83 1.35 -5.99
N ALA A 86 -4.58 1.90 -6.94
CA ALA A 86 -5.48 1.14 -7.80
C ALA A 86 -4.80 -0.01 -8.55
N HIS A 87 -3.46 0.06 -8.72
CA HIS A 87 -2.68 -1.05 -9.26
C HIS A 87 -2.85 -2.36 -8.48
N MET A 88 -3.15 -2.32 -7.18
CA MET A 88 -3.41 -3.55 -6.39
C MET A 88 -4.59 -4.35 -6.95
N VAL A 89 -5.61 -3.67 -7.46
CA VAL A 89 -6.81 -4.30 -8.06
C VAL A 89 -6.62 -4.50 -9.56
N LEU A 90 -6.17 -3.46 -10.26
CA LEU A 90 -6.05 -3.44 -11.72
C LEU A 90 -4.94 -4.33 -12.26
N TYR A 91 -3.95 -4.71 -11.45
CA TYR A 91 -2.86 -5.58 -11.87
C TYR A 91 -3.36 -6.88 -12.52
N PHE A 92 -4.34 -7.55 -11.91
CA PHE A 92 -4.86 -8.81 -12.44
C PHE A 92 -5.57 -8.61 -13.79
N PHE A 93 -6.42 -7.59 -13.90
CA PHE A 93 -7.18 -7.30 -15.11
C PHE A 93 -6.29 -6.88 -16.27
N THR A 94 -5.35 -5.96 -16.02
CA THR A 94 -4.42 -5.48 -17.04
C THR A 94 -3.51 -6.59 -17.56
N ARG A 95 -3.02 -7.49 -16.69
CA ARG A 95 -2.21 -8.65 -17.12
C ARG A 95 -3.02 -9.68 -17.90
N ALA A 96 -4.26 -9.96 -17.50
CA ALA A 96 -5.15 -10.84 -18.25
C ALA A 96 -5.46 -10.29 -19.64
N PHE A 97 -5.78 -8.99 -19.72
CA PHE A 97 -6.08 -8.28 -20.96
C PHE A 97 -4.88 -8.23 -21.91
N MET A 98 -3.70 -7.83 -21.42
CA MET A 98 -2.46 -7.84 -22.23
C MET A 98 -2.09 -9.25 -22.71
N GLY A 99 -2.30 -10.28 -21.89
CA GLY A 99 -2.09 -11.67 -22.30
C GLY A 99 -3.06 -12.13 -23.39
N PHE A 100 -4.29 -11.60 -23.39
CA PHE A 100 -5.28 -11.86 -24.42
C PHE A 100 -4.96 -11.14 -25.73
N GLU A 101 -4.63 -9.84 -25.70
CA GLU A 101 -4.39 -9.03 -26.89
C GLU A 101 -2.99 -9.20 -27.50
N MET A 102 -1.93 -9.17 -26.68
CA MET A 102 -0.54 -9.17 -27.15
C MET A 102 0.14 -10.55 -27.02
N GLY A 103 -0.58 -11.57 -26.56
CA GLY A 103 -0.04 -12.93 -26.34
C GLY A 103 0.29 -13.73 -27.61
N GLY A 104 0.17 -13.15 -28.80
CA GLY A 104 0.69 -13.71 -30.06
C GLY A 104 0.06 -15.03 -30.53
N ARG A 105 -1.00 -15.53 -29.88
CA ARG A 105 -1.55 -16.86 -30.18
C ARG A 105 -2.52 -16.91 -31.36
N ARG A 106 -3.02 -15.77 -31.84
CA ARG A 106 -3.97 -15.74 -32.95
C ARG A 106 -3.76 -14.46 -33.74
N ASN A 107 -3.41 -14.58 -35.02
CA ASN A 107 -3.54 -13.51 -36.04
C ASN A 107 -5.02 -13.12 -36.25
N THR A 108 -5.79 -13.01 -35.16
CA THR A 108 -7.17 -12.57 -35.14
C THR A 108 -7.15 -11.11 -34.76
N PRO A 109 -7.80 -10.23 -35.55
CA PRO A 109 -7.90 -8.83 -35.19
C PRO A 109 -8.59 -8.73 -33.82
N CYS A 110 -7.87 -8.19 -32.83
CA CYS A 110 -8.45 -7.74 -31.58
C CYS A 110 -8.82 -6.26 -31.77
N TRP A 111 -10.11 -6.03 -32.05
CA TRP A 111 -10.75 -4.73 -32.31
C TRP A 111 -10.10 -3.84 -33.38
#